data_AF-R1G1S2-F1
#
_entry.id   AF-R1G1S2-F1
#
_cell.length_a   1.000
_cell.length_b   1.000
_cell.length_c   1.000
_cell.angle_alpha   90.00
_cell.angle_beta   90.00
_cell.angle_gamma   90.00
#
_symmetry.space_group_name_H-M   'P 1'
#
loop_
_entity.id
_entity.type
_entity.pdbx_description
1 polymer ?
#
loop_
_entity_poly.entity_id
_entity_poly.type
_entity_poly.pdbx_seq_one_letter_code
_entity_poly.pdbx_strand_id
1 'polypeptide(L)'
;MIADIFPAEGEFLAPDEVVITFDHGIPVAIDGETVSVAEARRMLSARGEAQRIGRGEACAALERRTGRGCASVRLVLYDGRITVA
;
A
#
# COMPACT_ATOMS: atom_id res chain seq x y z
N MET A 1 21.89 31.82 8.93
CA MET A 1 20.51 31.34 9.04
C MET A 1 19.95 31.14 7.65
N ILE A 2 20.19 29.98 7.01
CA ILE A 2 19.44 29.43 5.86
C ILE A 2 19.94 27.99 5.64
N ALA A 3 19.71 27.10 6.60
CA ALA A 3 20.05 25.68 6.47
C ALA A 3 18.84 24.76 6.75
N ASP A 4 17.64 25.33 6.89
CA ASP A 4 16.44 24.63 7.37
C ASP A 4 15.33 24.50 6.30
N ILE A 5 15.62 24.86 5.05
CA ILE A 5 14.60 24.95 3.98
C ILE A 5 14.60 23.72 3.04
N PHE A 6 15.63 22.89 3.09
CA PHE A 6 15.71 21.69 2.28
C PHE A 6 15.93 20.48 3.20
N PRO A 7 14.99 19.51 3.28
CA PRO A 7 15.26 18.27 3.97
C PRO A 7 16.48 17.63 3.29
N ALA A 8 17.44 17.19 4.11
CA ALA A 8 18.68 16.60 3.64
C ALA A 8 18.37 15.50 2.61
N GLU A 9 19.00 15.62 1.45
CA GLU A 9 19.02 14.62 0.38
C GLU A 9 19.31 13.24 1.02
N GLY A 10 18.29 12.37 1.15
CA GLY A 10 18.47 11.01 1.67
C GLY A 10 17.66 10.58 2.88
N GLU A 11 16.62 11.29 3.31
CA GLU A 11 15.56 10.66 4.12
C GLU A 11 14.74 9.76 3.17
N PHE A 12 15.30 8.60 2.82
CA PHE A 12 14.60 7.58 2.06
C PHE A 12 13.28 7.31 2.78
N LEU A 13 12.15 7.51 2.10
CA LEU A 13 10.88 6.99 2.59
C LEU A 13 11.12 5.51 2.89
N ALA A 14 11.08 5.13 4.17
CA ALA A 14 11.24 3.74 4.53
C ALA A 14 10.16 2.95 3.76
N PRO A 15 10.50 1.76 3.21
CA PRO A 15 9.54 0.94 2.50
C PRO A 15 8.32 0.69 3.40
N ASP A 16 7.14 0.98 2.86
CA ASP A 16 5.88 0.73 3.56
C ASP A 16 5.40 -0.67 3.21
N GLU A 17 5.46 -1.57 4.19
CA GLU A 17 4.94 -2.92 4.07
C GLU A 17 3.46 -2.94 4.47
N VAL A 18 2.62 -3.54 3.64
CA VAL A 18 1.20 -3.72 3.92
C VAL A 18 0.79 -5.17 3.66
N VAL A 19 0.11 -5.78 4.62
CA VAL A 19 -0.45 -7.12 4.48
C VAL A 19 -1.94 -7.00 4.24
N ILE A 20 -2.42 -7.55 3.13
CA ILE A 20 -3.84 -7.54 2.78
C ILE A 20 -4.35 -8.97 2.85
N THR A 21 -5.36 -9.22 3.68
CA THR A 21 -6.05 -10.51 3.73
C THR A 21 -7.30 -10.47 2.86
N PHE A 22 -7.43 -11.50 2.04
CA PHE A 22 -8.55 -11.72 1.15
C PHE A 22 -9.35 -12.93 1.62
N ASP A 23 -10.66 -12.84 1.49
CA ASP A 23 -11.59 -13.95 1.62
C ASP A 23 -12.40 -14.08 0.33
N HIS A 24 -12.35 -15.25 -0.31
CA HIS A 24 -12.95 -15.46 -1.64
C HIS A 24 -12.57 -14.38 -2.67
N GLY A 25 -11.33 -13.90 -2.61
CA GLY A 25 -10.84 -12.82 -3.45
C GLY A 25 -11.27 -11.41 -3.02
N ILE A 26 -12.14 -11.26 -2.02
CA ILE A 26 -12.57 -9.96 -1.50
C ILE A 26 -11.61 -9.53 -0.38
N PRO A 27 -11.02 -8.33 -0.42
CA PRO A 27 -10.21 -7.86 0.69
C PRO A 27 -11.08 -7.66 1.93
N VAL A 28 -10.70 -8.33 3.02
CA VAL A 28 -11.43 -8.31 4.30
C VAL A 28 -10.60 -7.75 5.45
N ALA A 29 -9.28 -7.72 5.33
CA ALA A 29 -8.43 -7.10 6.35
C ALA A 29 -7.17 -6.45 5.76
N ILE A 30 -6.68 -5.39 6.40
CA ILE A 30 -5.37 -4.78 6.17
C ILE A 30 -4.61 -4.78 7.49
N ASP A 31 -3.37 -5.27 7.48
CA ASP A 31 -2.50 -5.40 8.65
C ASP A 31 -3.17 -6.09 9.85
N GLY A 32 -4.11 -7.01 9.56
CA GLY A 32 -4.87 -7.76 10.56
C GLY A 32 -6.16 -7.08 11.03
N GLU A 33 -6.43 -5.83 10.63
CA GLU A 33 -7.68 -5.13 10.95
C GLU A 33 -8.74 -5.38 9.88
N THR A 34 -9.94 -5.82 10.30
CA THR A 34 -11.07 -6.04 9.40
C THR A 34 -11.56 -4.72 8.80
N VAL A 35 -11.65 -4.66 7.48
CA VAL A 35 -12.00 -3.46 6.74
C VAL A 35 -13.03 -3.74 5.66
N SER A 36 -13.84 -2.74 5.31
CA SER A 36 -14.67 -2.81 4.10
C SER A 36 -13.81 -2.64 2.85
N VAL A 37 -14.29 -3.11 1.70
CA VAL A 37 -13.58 -2.93 0.41
C VAL A 37 -13.30 -1.45 0.12
N ALA A 38 -14.23 -0.56 0.44
CA ALA A 38 -14.07 0.87 0.23
C ALA A 38 -13.02 1.49 1.18
N GLU A 39 -12.94 1.01 2.40
CA GLU A 39 -11.91 1.36 3.39
C GLU A 39 -10.54 0.89 2.91
N ALA A 40 -10.44 -0.38 2.49
CA ALA A 40 -9.22 -0.99 1.99
C ALA A 40 -8.62 -0.17 0.84
N ARG A 41 -9.48 0.24 -0.11
CA ARG A 41 -9.09 1.11 -1.22
C ARG A 41 -8.55 2.46 -0.77
N ARG A 42 -9.19 3.09 0.23
CA ARG A 42 -8.76 4.40 0.76
C ARG A 42 -7.43 4.30 1.48
N MET A 43 -7.25 3.29 2.33
CA MET A 43 -6.00 3.07 3.07
C MET A 43 -4.83 2.80 2.10
N LEU A 44 -5.04 1.95 1.11
CA LEU A 44 -4.03 1.69 0.08
C LEU A 44 -3.70 2.91 -0.76
N SER A 45 -4.71 3.72 -1.11
CA SER A 45 -4.49 4.98 -1.81
C SER A 45 -3.62 5.93 -0.99
N ALA A 46 -3.93 6.09 0.31
CA ALA A 46 -3.18 6.98 1.20
C ALA A 46 -1.72 6.52 1.40
N ARG A 47 -1.49 5.21 1.58
CA ARG A 47 -0.14 4.65 1.67
C ARG A 47 0.62 4.75 0.36
N GLY A 48 -0.06 4.51 -0.76
CA GLY A 48 0.51 4.72 -2.09
C GLY A 48 0.93 6.18 -2.31
N GLU A 49 0.08 7.13 -1.98
CA GLU A 49 0.38 8.57 -2.07
C GLU A 49 1.60 8.95 -1.21
N ALA A 50 1.70 8.42 0.02
CA ALA A 50 2.87 8.61 0.88
C ALA A 50 4.17 8.08 0.26
N GLN A 51 4.09 7.02 -0.55
CA GLN A 51 5.19 6.38 -1.24
C GLN A 51 5.37 6.86 -2.70
N ARG A 52 4.70 7.95 -3.10
CA ARG A 52 4.69 8.50 -4.48
C ARG A 52 4.19 7.51 -5.54
N ILE A 53 3.40 6.53 -5.13
CA ILE A 53 2.69 5.60 -6.01
C ILE A 53 1.37 6.25 -6.40
N GLY A 54 1.07 6.27 -7.69
CA GLY A 54 -0.19 6.82 -8.18
C GLY A 54 -1.38 6.10 -7.54
N ARG A 55 -2.40 6.86 -7.11
CA ARG A 55 -3.63 6.34 -6.47
C ARG A 55 -4.27 5.16 -7.19
N GLY A 56 -4.22 5.16 -8.53
CA GLY A 56 -4.73 4.08 -9.37
C GLY A 56 -3.87 2.81 -9.33
N GLU A 57 -2.54 2.92 -9.19
CA GLU A 57 -1.64 1.76 -9.16
C GLU A 57 -1.76 0.97 -7.86
N ALA A 58 -1.89 1.67 -6.72
CA ALA A 58 -2.11 1.03 -5.42
C ALA A 58 -3.45 0.26 -5.40
N CYS A 59 -4.50 0.82 -5.99
CA CYS A 59 -5.78 0.13 -6.16
C CYS A 59 -5.68 -1.04 -7.15
N ALA A 60 -4.97 -0.87 -8.26
CA ALA A 60 -4.77 -1.93 -9.23
C ALA A 60 -4.01 -3.13 -8.62
N ALA A 61 -3.11 -2.91 -7.66
CA ALA A 61 -2.46 -3.99 -6.93
C ALA A 61 -3.45 -4.85 -6.12
N LEU A 62 -4.47 -4.22 -5.52
CA LEU A 62 -5.59 -4.88 -4.85
C LEU A 62 -6.40 -5.72 -5.86
N GLU A 63 -6.77 -5.11 -6.99
CA GLU A 63 -7.64 -5.70 -8.01
C GLU A 63 -6.99 -6.86 -8.80
N ARG A 64 -5.65 -6.86 -8.95
CA ARG A 64 -4.94 -7.97 -9.60
C ARG A 64 -4.96 -9.27 -8.78
N ARG A 65 -5.30 -9.21 -7.49
CA ARG A 65 -5.23 -10.34 -6.56
C ARG A 65 -6.60 -10.90 -6.18
N THR A 66 -7.67 -10.18 -6.52
CA THR A 66 -9.06 -10.66 -6.51
C THR A 66 -9.17 -11.94 -7.33
N GLY A 67 -9.34 -13.10 -6.68
CA GLY A 67 -9.58 -14.38 -7.37
C GLY A 67 -8.89 -15.63 -6.80
N ARG A 68 -8.05 -15.53 -5.77
CA ARG A 68 -7.45 -16.71 -5.10
C ARG A 68 -7.92 -16.85 -3.66
N GLY A 69 -8.93 -17.71 -3.42
CA GLY A 69 -9.25 -18.30 -2.10
C GLY A 69 -9.24 -17.35 -0.90
N CYS A 70 -9.05 -17.92 0.30
CA CYS A 70 -8.70 -17.15 1.50
C CYS A 70 -7.17 -17.06 1.54
N ALA A 71 -6.60 -15.86 1.39
CA ALA A 71 -5.15 -15.68 1.27
C ALA A 71 -4.72 -14.29 1.73
N SER A 72 -3.55 -14.19 2.34
CA SER A 72 -2.91 -12.90 2.66
C SER A 72 -1.77 -12.61 1.69
N VAL A 73 -1.66 -11.37 1.23
CA VAL A 73 -0.60 -10.90 0.33
C VAL A 73 0.16 -9.77 1.02
N ARG A 74 1.48 -9.88 1.03
CA ARG A 74 2.37 -8.80 1.49
C ARG A 74 2.79 -7.96 0.29
N LEU A 75 2.54 -6.67 0.36
CA LEU A 75 3.00 -5.69 -0.61
C LEU A 75 4.05 -4.79 0.04
N VAL A 76 5.08 -4.45 -0.70
CA VAL A 76 6.06 -3.43 -0.33
C VAL A 76 5.90 -2.27 -1.28
N LEU A 77 5.54 -1.12 -0.72
CA LEU A 77 5.36 0.15 -1.39
C LEU A 77 6.62 0.97 -1.18
N TYR A 78 7.32 1.30 -2.26
CA TYR A 78 8.59 2.00 -2.15
C TYR A 78 8.89 2.83 -3.39
N ASP A 79 9.08 4.13 -3.19
CA ASP A 79 9.59 5.06 -4.21
C ASP A 79 8.90 4.91 -5.58
N GLY A 80 7.57 4.98 -5.59
CA GLY A 80 6.76 4.85 -6.80
C GLY A 80 6.66 3.43 -7.37
N ARG A 81 7.10 2.40 -6.65
CA ARG A 81 7.03 0.99 -7.06
C ARG A 81 6.25 0.14 -6.06
N ILE A 82 5.60 -0.90 -6.59
CA ILE A 82 4.91 -1.93 -5.82
C ILE A 82 5.60 -3.26 -6.09
N THR A 83 6.04 -3.94 -5.03
CA THR A 83 6.56 -5.31 -5.11
C THR A 83 5.78 -6.24 -4.20
N VAL A 84 5.72 -7.52 -4.58
CA VAL A 84 5.16 -8.57 -3.73
C VAL A 84 6.32 -9.23 -3.02
N ALA A 85 6.25 -9.32 -1.70
CA ALA A 85 7.24 -9.99 -0.86
C ALA A 85 6.78 -11.39 -0.46
#